data_AF-A0A2T9YFE7-F1
#
_entry.id   AF-A0A2T9YFE7-F1
#
_cell.length_a   1.000
_cell.length_b   1.000
_cell.length_c   1.000
_cell.angle_alpha   90.00
_cell.angle_beta   90.00
_cell.angle_gamma   90.00
#
_symmetry.space_group_name_H-M   'P 1'
#
loop_
_entity.id
_entity.type
_entity.pdbx_description
1 polymer ?
#
loop_
_entity_poly.entity_id
_entity_poly.type
_entity_poly.pdbx_seq_one_letter_code
_entity_poly.pdbx_strand_id
1 'polypeptide(L)'
;MEVKGGLTLIISEEDKSNVSIRVACIQDENTQYKTHPSIDKKEFNENGLLVLKNQSRTFPLNQPVGVLKWRYVGQSEDSIPLSINCWPSPTGDGTTEVNIEYELNNVGMELQDVIISIPLPPGKQPIVGDIDGSYEVNRNAGTLDWQVSVIDRNSRTGSLDFVVDGDNVNLFFPVSVDYKSSTTYCQVHVLEAISEGESTDFSQTVVSVPDQYIIV
;
A
#
# COMPACT_ATOMS: atom_id res chain seq x y z
N MET A 1 -4.75 -7.38 9.50
CA MET A 1 -4.47 -6.82 8.15
C MET A 1 -3.80 -7.87 7.27
N GLU A 2 -4.05 -7.89 5.96
CA GLU A 2 -3.36 -8.78 5.02
C GLU A 2 -2.73 -7.98 3.86
N VAL A 3 -1.48 -8.30 3.51
CA VAL A 3 -0.79 -7.72 2.35
C VAL A 3 -0.35 -8.86 1.43
N LYS A 4 -0.63 -8.73 0.13
CA LYS A 4 -0.18 -9.66 -0.90
C LYS A 4 0.69 -8.90 -1.89
N GLY A 5 1.77 -9.54 -2.34
CA GLY A 5 2.60 -8.98 -3.39
C GLY A 5 3.25 -10.04 -4.24
N GLY A 6 3.88 -9.58 -5.32
CA GLY A 6 4.64 -10.44 -6.21
C GLY A 6 5.62 -9.64 -7.05
N LEU A 7 6.66 -10.34 -7.49
CA LEU A 7 7.66 -9.83 -8.43
C LEU A 7 7.46 -10.53 -9.78
N THR A 8 7.29 -9.72 -10.81
CA THR A 8 7.15 -10.17 -12.19
C THR A 8 8.37 -9.69 -12.98
N LEU A 9 9.01 -10.61 -13.69
CA LEU A 9 10.16 -10.36 -14.54
C LEU A 9 9.72 -10.32 -16.01
N ILE A 10 10.22 -9.35 -16.76
CA ILE A 10 10.09 -9.27 -18.22
C ILE A 10 11.49 -9.12 -18.80
N ILE A 11 11.86 -10.00 -19.72
CA ILE A 11 13.15 -9.92 -20.43
C ILE A 11 12.89 -9.41 -21.85
N SER A 12 13.53 -8.30 -22.23
CA SER A 12 13.41 -7.70 -23.56
C SER A 12 14.54 -8.07 -24.52
N GLU A 13 15.68 -8.53 -23.99
CA GLU A 13 16.91 -8.77 -24.76
C GLU A 13 17.30 -10.26 -24.67
N GLU A 14 17.62 -10.87 -25.82
CA GLU A 14 17.86 -12.32 -25.94
C GLU A 14 19.11 -12.80 -25.19
N ASP A 15 20.18 -12.00 -25.23
CA ASP A 15 21.42 -12.22 -24.49
C ASP A 15 21.22 -12.18 -22.97
N LYS A 16 20.20 -11.47 -22.48
CA LYS A 16 19.82 -11.43 -21.06
C LYS A 16 18.82 -12.51 -20.64
N SER A 17 18.50 -13.47 -21.51
CA SER A 17 17.49 -14.51 -21.23
C SER A 17 17.89 -15.50 -20.11
N ASN A 18 19.19 -15.58 -19.78
CA ASN A 18 19.72 -16.32 -18.63
C ASN A 18 20.17 -15.39 -17.48
N VAL A 19 19.28 -14.49 -17.07
CA VAL A 19 19.53 -13.57 -15.95
C VAL A 19 19.18 -14.22 -14.60
N SER A 20 19.82 -13.77 -13.53
CA SER A 20 19.39 -14.01 -12.15
C SER A 20 19.15 -12.69 -11.44
N ILE A 21 18.17 -12.67 -10.53
CA ILE A 21 17.75 -11.44 -9.85
C ILE A 21 18.03 -11.58 -8.36
N ARG A 22 18.85 -10.70 -7.80
CA ARG A 22 19.09 -10.62 -6.35
C ARG A 22 18.04 -9.72 -5.72
N VAL A 23 17.38 -10.21 -4.68
CA VAL A 23 16.36 -9.47 -3.94
C VAL A 23 16.70 -9.38 -2.46
N ALA A 24 16.36 -8.25 -1.85
CA ALA A 24 16.24 -8.11 -0.41
C ALA A 24 14.79 -8.36 0.00
N CYS A 25 14.61 -9.21 1.00
CA CYS A 25 13.33 -9.52 1.60
C CYS A 25 13.47 -9.34 3.12
N ILE A 26 12.50 -8.68 3.77
CA ILE A 26 12.47 -8.65 5.23
C ILE A 26 12.24 -10.07 5.76
N GLN A 27 13.07 -10.48 6.72
CA GLN A 27 12.84 -11.67 7.52
C GLN A 27 11.89 -11.32 8.66
N ASP A 28 10.62 -11.66 8.48
CA ASP A 28 9.56 -11.46 9.45
C ASP A 28 8.71 -12.74 9.49
N GLU A 29 8.37 -13.19 10.70
CA GLU A 29 7.62 -14.43 10.93
C GLU A 29 6.20 -14.36 10.33
N ASN A 30 5.67 -13.14 10.16
CA ASN A 30 4.35 -12.91 9.59
C ASN A 30 4.37 -12.86 8.05
N THR A 31 5.55 -12.86 7.42
CA THR A 31 5.70 -12.81 5.96
C THR A 31 6.09 -14.17 5.40
N GLN A 32 5.29 -14.68 4.45
CA GLN A 32 5.55 -15.93 3.75
C GLN A 32 5.93 -15.66 2.30
N TYR A 33 7.12 -16.14 1.88
CA TYR A 33 7.60 -16.07 0.51
C TYR A 33 7.42 -17.39 -0.24
N LYS A 34 7.03 -17.32 -1.52
CA LYS A 34 6.93 -18.46 -2.43
C LYS A 34 7.56 -18.11 -3.78
N THR A 35 8.58 -18.86 -4.17
CA THR A 35 9.20 -18.77 -5.50
C THR A 35 8.40 -19.55 -6.53
N HIS A 36 8.53 -19.18 -7.81
CA HIS A 36 7.99 -19.96 -8.92
C HIS A 36 8.62 -21.38 -8.97
N PRO A 37 7.90 -22.45 -9.38
CA PRO A 37 8.43 -23.82 -9.39
C PRO A 37 9.76 -24.01 -10.13
N SER A 38 10.02 -23.19 -11.15
CA SER A 38 11.26 -23.21 -11.94
C SER A 38 12.44 -22.48 -11.29
N ILE A 39 12.21 -21.70 -10.23
CA ILE A 39 13.25 -20.94 -9.51
C ILE A 39 13.86 -21.79 -8.40
N ASP A 40 15.18 -21.76 -8.28
CA ASP A 40 15.91 -22.46 -7.23
C ASP A 40 15.56 -21.86 -5.86
N LYS A 41 14.85 -22.66 -5.06
CA LYS A 41 14.40 -22.26 -3.72
C LYS A 41 15.56 -22.18 -2.74
N LYS A 42 16.62 -22.99 -2.93
CA LYS A 42 17.78 -22.99 -2.04
C LYS A 42 18.56 -21.70 -2.22
N GLU A 43 18.84 -21.32 -3.47
CA GLU A 43 19.52 -20.05 -3.81
C GLU A 43 18.73 -18.83 -3.33
N PHE A 44 17.40 -18.84 -3.48
CA PHE A 44 16.57 -17.77 -2.92
C PHE A 44 16.68 -17.68 -1.39
N ASN A 45 16.58 -18.81 -0.69
CA ASN A 45 16.60 -18.83 0.78
C ASN A 45 17.97 -18.48 1.38
N GLU A 46 19.05 -18.93 0.76
CA GLU A 46 20.42 -18.73 1.26
C GLU A 46 21.01 -17.40 0.81
N ASN A 47 20.74 -16.99 -0.43
CA ASN A 47 21.44 -15.87 -1.07
C ASN A 47 20.50 -14.74 -1.56
N GLY A 48 19.19 -14.88 -1.40
CA GLY A 48 18.21 -13.95 -1.98
C GLY A 48 18.21 -13.97 -3.51
N LEU A 49 18.69 -15.04 -4.14
CA LEU A 49 18.91 -15.10 -5.58
C LEU A 49 17.77 -15.87 -6.28
N LEU A 50 17.05 -15.17 -7.15
CA LEU A 50 16.03 -15.74 -8.03
C LEU A 50 16.70 -16.18 -9.34
N VAL A 51 17.06 -17.46 -9.41
CA VAL A 51 17.71 -18.10 -10.56
C VAL A 51 16.96 -19.37 -10.98
N LEU A 52 16.97 -19.74 -12.25
CA LEU A 52 16.35 -20.97 -12.73
C LEU A 52 17.08 -22.21 -12.20
N LYS A 53 16.34 -23.24 -11.77
CA LYS A 53 16.90 -24.55 -11.35
C LYS A 53 17.65 -25.25 -12.47
N ASN A 54 17.12 -25.14 -13.69
CA ASN A 54 17.71 -25.75 -14.87
C ASN A 54 18.43 -24.68 -15.67
N GLN A 55 19.76 -24.66 -15.58
CA GLN A 55 20.64 -23.68 -16.22
C GLN A 55 20.67 -23.79 -17.76
N SER A 56 20.11 -24.87 -18.33
CA SER A 56 19.92 -25.00 -19.78
C SER A 56 18.61 -24.37 -20.28
N ARG A 57 17.78 -23.84 -19.37
CA ARG A 57 16.55 -23.10 -19.72
C ARG A 57 16.76 -21.61 -19.50
N THR A 58 16.02 -20.82 -20.26
CA THR A 58 16.01 -19.36 -20.17
C THR A 58 14.62 -18.84 -19.85
N PHE A 59 14.53 -17.60 -19.39
CA PHE A 59 13.25 -16.91 -19.27
C PHE A 59 12.67 -16.59 -20.65
N PRO A 60 11.34 -16.67 -20.83
CA PRO A 60 10.71 -16.30 -22.09
C PRO A 60 10.87 -14.81 -22.38
N LEU A 61 11.21 -14.49 -23.63
CA LEU A 61 11.33 -13.11 -24.09
C LEU A 61 9.96 -12.43 -24.21
N ASN A 62 9.93 -11.15 -23.82
CA ASN A 62 8.77 -10.26 -23.92
C ASN A 62 7.50 -10.79 -23.26
N GLN A 63 7.65 -11.64 -22.23
CA GLN A 63 6.54 -12.20 -21.48
C GLN A 63 6.71 -11.96 -19.97
N PRO A 64 5.66 -11.50 -19.27
CA PRO A 64 5.69 -11.36 -17.82
C PRO A 64 5.71 -12.72 -17.14
N VAL A 65 6.74 -12.97 -16.32
CA VAL A 65 6.88 -14.19 -15.52
C VAL A 65 6.91 -13.83 -14.03
N GLY A 66 5.91 -14.27 -13.28
CA GLY A 66 5.91 -14.14 -11.82
C GLY A 66 6.97 -15.06 -11.20
N VAL A 67 8.02 -14.49 -10.61
CA VAL A 67 9.17 -15.24 -10.07
C VAL A 67 9.12 -15.40 -8.54
N LEU A 68 8.49 -14.46 -7.85
CA LEU A 68 8.33 -14.46 -6.40
C LEU A 68 6.93 -13.94 -6.04
N LYS A 69 6.31 -14.53 -5.01
CA LYS A 69 5.09 -14.03 -4.38
C LYS A 69 5.30 -13.99 -2.88
N TRP A 70 4.66 -13.04 -2.21
CA TRP A 70 4.63 -12.99 -0.76
C TRP A 70 3.24 -12.67 -0.22
N ARG A 71 3.03 -13.10 1.01
CA ARG A 71 1.83 -12.80 1.79
C ARG A 71 2.25 -12.46 3.20
N TYR A 72 1.86 -11.29 3.68
CA TYR A 72 2.00 -10.87 5.06
C TYR A 72 0.64 -10.85 5.75
N VAL A 73 0.59 -11.31 6.99
CA VAL A 73 -0.62 -11.27 7.83
C VAL A 73 -0.29 -10.61 9.16
N GLY A 74 -0.67 -9.35 9.31
CA GLY A 74 -0.47 -8.58 10.54
C GLY A 74 -1.38 -9.05 11.67
N GLN A 75 -0.82 -9.12 12.88
CA GLN A 75 -1.47 -9.66 14.08
C GLN A 75 -1.93 -8.58 15.07
N SER A 76 -1.52 -7.32 14.88
CA SER A 76 -1.87 -6.18 15.74
C SER A 76 -2.25 -4.94 14.93
N GLU A 77 -2.79 -3.93 15.61
CA GLU A 77 -3.09 -2.62 15.03
C GLU A 77 -1.81 -1.91 14.55
N ASP A 78 -0.65 -2.16 15.16
CA ASP A 78 0.65 -1.60 14.71
C ASP A 78 1.04 -2.06 13.30
N SER A 79 0.41 -3.15 12.80
CA SER A 79 0.62 -3.63 11.44
C SER A 79 -0.06 -2.73 10.40
N ILE A 80 -1.02 -1.90 10.79
CA ILE A 80 -1.77 -1.03 9.89
C ILE A 80 -0.84 0.11 9.42
N PRO A 81 -0.62 0.33 8.11
CA PRO A 81 0.36 1.32 7.65
C PRO A 81 -0.05 2.75 7.99
N LEU A 82 -1.34 3.07 7.96
CA LEU A 82 -1.92 4.38 8.24
C LEU A 82 -3.11 4.24 9.20
N SER A 83 -2.91 4.52 10.48
CA SER A 83 -4.02 4.55 11.44
C SER A 83 -4.96 5.70 11.13
N ILE A 84 -6.26 5.49 11.27
CA ILE A 84 -7.30 6.51 11.16
C ILE A 84 -8.13 6.48 12.43
N ASN A 85 -8.22 7.60 13.14
CA ASN A 85 -9.11 7.75 14.30
C ASN A 85 -10.21 8.75 13.93
N CYS A 86 -11.48 8.36 14.03
CA CYS A 86 -12.63 9.20 13.71
C CYS A 86 -13.58 9.27 14.92
N TRP A 87 -13.82 10.50 15.40
CA TRP A 87 -14.60 10.78 16.61
C TRP A 87 -15.79 11.71 16.30
N PRO A 88 -16.93 11.16 15.87
CA PRO A 88 -18.18 11.91 15.77
C PRO A 88 -18.79 12.17 17.16
N SER A 89 -19.06 13.45 17.44
CA SER A 89 -19.52 13.97 18.73
C SER A 89 -20.80 14.81 18.56
N PRO A 90 -22.00 14.27 18.86
CA PRO A 90 -23.24 15.03 18.84
C PRO A 90 -23.18 16.19 19.84
N THR A 91 -23.54 17.39 19.40
CA THR A 91 -23.39 18.64 20.18
C THR A 91 -24.65 18.98 21.00
N GLY A 92 -25.77 18.28 20.74
CA GLY A 92 -27.05 18.48 21.43
C GLY A 92 -27.95 19.57 20.85
N ASP A 93 -27.48 20.32 19.84
CA ASP A 93 -28.28 21.30 19.09
C ASP A 93 -28.84 20.75 17.76
N GLY A 94 -28.67 19.45 17.53
CA GLY A 94 -29.04 18.77 16.29
C GLY A 94 -27.91 18.68 15.26
N THR A 95 -26.68 19.07 15.62
CA THR A 95 -25.47 18.85 14.82
C THR A 95 -24.54 17.81 15.45
N THR A 96 -23.60 17.32 14.64
CA THR A 96 -22.48 16.48 15.06
C THR A 96 -21.20 17.13 14.60
N GLU A 97 -20.26 17.29 15.52
CA GLU A 97 -18.87 17.66 15.26
C GLU A 97 -18.07 16.38 15.04
N VAL A 98 -17.32 16.29 13.94
CA VAL A 98 -16.50 15.13 13.60
C VAL A 98 -15.05 15.55 13.57
N ASN A 99 -14.25 14.94 14.44
CA ASN A 99 -12.79 15.08 14.45
C ASN A 99 -12.18 13.79 13.89
N ILE A 100 -11.43 13.89 12.80
CA ILE A 100 -10.74 12.75 12.20
C ILE A 100 -9.25 13.05 12.04
N GLU A 101 -8.40 12.08 12.37
CA GLU A 101 -6.95 12.19 12.26
C GLU A 101 -6.35 10.92 11.63
N TYR A 102 -5.18 11.07 11.04
CA TYR A 102 -4.35 9.94 10.61
C TYR A 102 -2.98 9.94 11.27
N GLU A 103 -2.38 8.76 11.41
CA GLU A 103 -0.97 8.59 11.75
C GLU A 103 -0.32 7.51 10.87
N LEU A 104 0.80 7.84 10.22
CA LEU A 104 1.65 6.90 9.52
C LEU A 104 2.48 6.08 10.52
N ASN A 105 2.15 4.80 10.64
CA ASN A 105 2.87 3.84 11.48
C ASN A 105 4.07 3.24 10.72
N ASN A 106 3.88 2.89 9.44
CA ASN A 106 4.95 2.34 8.63
C ASN A 106 5.76 3.46 7.96
N VAL A 107 6.73 4.01 8.70
CA VAL A 107 7.62 5.09 8.24
C VAL A 107 8.63 4.70 7.15
N GLY A 108 8.60 3.43 6.72
CA GLY A 108 9.29 2.96 5.52
C GLY A 108 8.46 3.19 4.24
N MET A 109 7.20 3.59 4.38
CA MET A 109 6.31 3.90 3.27
C MET A 109 6.20 5.40 3.03
N GLU A 110 6.02 5.74 1.75
CA GLU A 110 5.55 7.03 1.30
C GLU A 110 4.21 6.82 0.58
N LEU A 111 3.15 7.45 1.07
CA LEU A 111 1.81 7.36 0.50
C LEU A 111 1.55 8.62 -0.32
N GLN A 112 1.07 8.46 -1.54
CA GLN A 112 0.79 9.51 -2.50
C GLN A 112 -0.68 9.48 -2.89
N ASP A 113 -1.24 10.64 -3.24
CA ASP A 113 -2.64 10.80 -3.63
C ASP A 113 -3.59 10.17 -2.60
N VAL A 114 -3.37 10.42 -1.31
CA VAL A 114 -4.15 9.80 -0.23
C VAL A 114 -5.54 10.42 -0.19
N ILE A 115 -6.56 9.57 -0.21
CA ILE A 115 -7.98 9.96 -0.09
C ILE A 115 -8.58 9.18 1.09
N ILE A 116 -9.02 9.92 2.12
CA ILE A 116 -9.78 9.39 3.24
C ILE A 116 -11.24 9.83 3.04
N SER A 117 -12.11 8.89 2.70
CA SER A 117 -13.53 9.15 2.42
C SER A 117 -14.39 8.87 3.64
N ILE A 118 -15.03 9.92 4.16
CA ILE A 118 -15.95 9.86 5.29
C ILE A 118 -17.39 9.94 4.77
N PRO A 119 -18.24 8.91 4.96
CA PRO A 119 -19.65 8.99 4.63
C PRO A 119 -20.36 10.16 5.33
N LEU A 120 -21.28 10.79 4.62
CA LEU A 120 -22.09 11.88 5.14
C LEU A 120 -23.56 11.44 5.27
N PRO A 121 -24.29 11.99 6.25
CA PRO A 121 -25.73 11.79 6.33
C PRO A 121 -26.43 12.24 5.02
N PRO A 122 -27.46 11.52 4.54
CA PRO A 122 -28.08 11.79 3.25
C PRO A 122 -28.57 13.24 3.10
N GLY A 123 -28.13 13.92 2.04
CA GLY A 123 -28.54 15.28 1.71
C GLY A 123 -27.97 16.36 2.63
N LYS A 124 -27.04 16.02 3.53
CA LYS A 124 -26.36 16.98 4.41
C LYS A 124 -25.04 17.46 3.80
N GLN A 125 -24.65 18.68 4.15
CA GLN A 125 -23.39 19.28 3.73
C GLN A 125 -22.53 19.57 4.97
N PRO A 126 -21.24 19.17 4.96
CA PRO A 126 -20.34 19.47 6.06
C PRO A 126 -19.90 20.94 5.99
N ILE A 127 -19.70 21.53 7.15
CA ILE A 127 -18.98 22.78 7.34
C ILE A 127 -17.60 22.40 7.85
N VAL A 128 -16.60 22.43 6.97
CA VAL A 128 -15.21 22.06 7.30
C VAL A 128 -14.54 23.21 8.06
N GLY A 129 -13.88 22.89 9.17
CA GLY A 129 -13.06 23.79 9.95
C GLY A 129 -11.58 23.69 9.57
N ASP A 130 -10.73 23.34 10.53
CA ASP A 130 -9.30 23.15 10.30
C ASP A 130 -9.05 21.82 9.55
N ILE A 131 -8.08 21.86 8.64
CA ILE A 131 -7.74 20.72 7.78
C ILE A 131 -6.26 20.75 7.38
N ASP A 132 -5.61 19.59 7.48
CA ASP A 132 -4.34 19.32 6.83
C ASP A 132 -4.57 18.76 5.42
N GLY A 133 -4.34 19.58 4.39
CA GLY A 133 -4.54 19.20 2.98
C GLY A 133 -5.75 19.90 2.35
N SER A 134 -6.54 19.16 1.59
CA SER A 134 -7.75 19.67 0.93
C SER A 134 -8.91 18.69 1.05
N TYR A 135 -10.11 19.11 0.69
CA TYR A 135 -11.27 18.23 0.69
C TYR A 135 -12.15 18.44 -0.54
N GLU A 136 -12.95 17.43 -0.87
CA GLU A 136 -14.02 17.49 -1.85
C GLU A 136 -15.29 16.82 -1.30
N VAL A 137 -16.47 17.39 -1.59
CA VAL A 137 -17.74 16.72 -1.26
C VAL A 137 -18.23 15.95 -2.48
N ASN A 138 -18.06 14.63 -2.44
CA ASN A 138 -18.46 13.72 -3.51
C ASN A 138 -19.95 13.39 -3.38
N ARG A 139 -20.78 14.17 -4.09
CA ARG A 139 -22.24 14.05 -4.04
C ARG A 139 -22.78 12.72 -4.57
N ASN A 140 -22.04 12.06 -5.46
CA ASN A 140 -22.46 10.78 -6.05
C ASN A 140 -22.27 9.64 -5.06
N ALA A 141 -21.16 9.65 -4.31
CA ALA A 141 -20.88 8.67 -3.27
C ALA A 141 -21.52 9.03 -1.91
N GLY A 142 -21.86 10.31 -1.71
CA GLY A 142 -22.35 10.82 -0.43
C GLY A 142 -21.24 10.92 0.62
N THR A 143 -20.01 11.25 0.22
CA THR A 143 -18.83 11.29 1.09
C THR A 143 -18.19 12.69 1.13
N LEU A 144 -17.49 12.98 2.23
CA LEU A 144 -16.45 13.99 2.32
C LEU A 144 -15.11 13.29 2.06
N ASP A 145 -14.47 13.63 0.95
CA ASP A 145 -13.18 13.06 0.54
C ASP A 145 -12.06 13.99 1.01
N TRP A 146 -11.37 13.61 2.08
CA TRP A 146 -10.20 14.30 2.60
C TRP A 146 -8.95 13.87 1.82
N GLN A 147 -8.28 14.83 1.20
CA GLN A 147 -7.18 14.62 0.27
C GLN A 147 -5.86 15.15 0.84
N VAL A 148 -4.86 14.27 0.88
CA VAL A 148 -3.49 14.60 1.29
C VAL A 148 -2.53 14.13 0.20
N SER A 149 -1.75 15.07 -0.36
CA SER A 149 -0.90 14.77 -1.51
C SER A 149 0.19 13.74 -1.19
N VAL A 150 0.87 13.89 -0.05
CA VAL A 150 1.94 12.99 0.41
C VAL A 150 1.89 12.82 1.92
N ILE A 151 1.93 11.57 2.38
CA ILE A 151 2.13 11.19 3.79
C ILE A 151 3.41 10.36 3.86
N ASP A 152 4.40 10.86 4.60
CA ASP A 152 5.71 10.22 4.74
C ASP A 152 6.25 10.35 6.18
N ARG A 153 7.53 10.03 6.38
CA ARG A 153 8.19 10.14 7.70
C ARG A 153 8.28 11.59 8.23
N ASN A 154 8.20 12.58 7.36
CA ASN A 154 8.30 14.00 7.70
C ASN A 154 6.92 14.63 7.97
N SER A 155 5.87 14.10 7.36
CA SER A 155 4.46 14.51 7.55
C SER A 155 3.59 13.33 8.00
N ARG A 156 3.93 12.74 9.15
CA ARG A 156 3.32 11.48 9.62
C ARG A 156 1.88 11.61 10.09
N THR A 157 1.44 12.81 10.46
CA THR A 157 0.15 13.04 11.10
C THR A 157 -0.58 14.16 10.41
N GLY A 158 -1.91 14.10 10.44
CA GLY A 158 -2.76 15.21 10.04
C GLY A 158 -4.15 15.03 10.61
N SER A 159 -4.93 16.10 10.56
CA SER A 159 -6.28 16.16 11.11
C SER A 159 -7.23 16.92 10.18
N LEU A 160 -8.51 16.64 10.36
CA LEU A 160 -9.64 17.32 9.74
C LEU A 160 -10.76 17.39 10.78
N ASP A 161 -11.32 18.58 10.96
CA ASP A 161 -12.59 18.75 11.67
C ASP A 161 -13.67 19.30 10.76
N PHE A 162 -14.90 18.83 10.99
CA PHE A 162 -16.08 19.39 10.34
C PHE A 162 -17.32 19.22 11.20
N VAL A 163 -18.32 20.05 10.94
CA VAL A 163 -19.65 19.97 11.57
C VAL A 163 -20.69 19.63 10.51
N VAL A 164 -21.65 18.77 10.84
CA VAL A 164 -22.79 18.48 9.96
C VAL A 164 -24.08 18.34 10.75
N ASP A 165 -25.20 18.69 10.14
CA ASP A 165 -26.52 18.44 10.70
C ASP A 165 -26.78 16.94 10.88
N GLY A 166 -27.37 16.58 12.03
CA GLY A 166 -27.71 15.23 12.41
C GLY A 166 -27.00 14.81 13.69
N ASP A 167 -27.53 13.78 14.33
CA ASP A 167 -27.07 13.24 15.61
C ASP A 167 -26.72 11.74 15.55
N ASN A 168 -26.95 11.10 14.39
CA ASN A 168 -26.65 9.69 14.19
C ASN A 168 -25.19 9.49 13.75
N VAL A 169 -24.34 9.25 14.74
CA VAL A 169 -22.89 9.01 14.55
C VAL A 169 -22.54 7.82 13.67
N ASN A 170 -23.43 6.84 13.54
CA ASN A 170 -23.17 5.65 12.71
C ASN A 170 -23.16 5.97 11.21
N LEU A 171 -23.67 7.15 10.80
CA LEU A 171 -23.70 7.57 9.40
C LEU A 171 -22.34 8.06 8.89
N PHE A 172 -21.33 8.20 9.75
CA PHE A 172 -19.95 8.57 9.38
C PHE A 172 -19.06 7.36 9.09
N PHE A 173 -19.63 6.16 9.16
CA PHE A 173 -18.93 4.91 8.92
C PHE A 173 -19.63 4.10 7.82
N PRO A 174 -18.89 3.27 7.07
CA PRO A 174 -17.44 3.07 7.16
C PRO A 174 -16.61 4.21 6.57
N VAL A 175 -15.50 4.58 7.20
CA VAL A 175 -14.47 5.43 6.58
C VAL A 175 -13.59 4.55 5.70
N SER A 176 -13.31 4.96 4.47
CA SER A 176 -12.41 4.23 3.56
C SER A 176 -11.17 5.04 3.22
N VAL A 177 -10.05 4.35 2.98
CA VAL A 177 -8.79 4.97 2.56
C VAL A 177 -8.34 4.42 1.22
N ASP A 178 -7.94 5.31 0.33
CA ASP A 178 -7.23 4.98 -0.90
C ASP A 178 -5.91 5.74 -0.97
N TYR A 179 -4.89 5.14 -1.59
CA TYR A 179 -3.59 5.77 -1.83
C TYR A 179 -2.79 4.97 -2.87
N LYS A 180 -1.72 5.58 -3.36
CA LYS A 180 -0.67 4.90 -4.12
C LYS A 180 0.66 4.99 -3.39
N SER A 181 1.51 4.00 -3.59
CA SER A 181 2.89 4.06 -3.10
C SER A 181 3.85 3.39 -4.07
N SER A 182 5.02 4.00 -4.26
CA SER A 182 6.17 3.41 -4.96
C SER A 182 7.07 2.58 -4.02
N THR A 183 6.67 2.42 -2.76
CA THR A 183 7.33 1.58 -1.77
C THR A 183 6.42 0.41 -1.40
N THR A 184 6.99 -0.78 -1.22
CA THR A 184 6.20 -1.94 -0.78
C THR A 184 6.12 -2.00 0.73
N TYR A 185 4.97 -2.40 1.28
CA TYR A 185 4.81 -2.59 2.74
C TYR A 185 5.86 -3.56 3.33
N CYS A 186 6.11 -4.68 2.65
CA CYS A 186 7.09 -5.69 3.07
C CYS A 186 8.54 -5.35 2.70
N GLN A 187 8.80 -4.15 2.13
CA GLN A 187 10.12 -3.67 1.69
C GLN A 187 10.90 -4.72 0.90
N VAL A 188 10.23 -5.37 -0.05
CA VAL A 188 10.90 -6.25 -1.02
C VAL A 188 11.55 -5.37 -2.08
N HIS A 189 12.87 -5.52 -2.25
CA HIS A 189 13.65 -4.70 -3.18
C HIS A 189 14.44 -5.59 -4.14
N VAL A 190 14.43 -5.23 -5.42
CA VAL A 190 15.39 -5.78 -6.39
C VAL A 190 16.70 -5.01 -6.22
N LEU A 191 17.76 -5.73 -5.87
CA LEU A 191 19.08 -5.15 -5.63
C LEU A 191 19.93 -5.15 -6.90
N GLU A 192 19.86 -6.23 -7.67
CA GLU A 192 20.79 -6.49 -8.76
C GLU A 192 20.17 -7.47 -9.77
N ALA A 193 20.44 -7.24 -11.05
CA ALA A 193 20.29 -8.23 -12.11
C ALA A 193 21.68 -8.70 -12.54
N ILE A 194 21.86 -10.00 -12.69
CA ILE A 194 23.16 -10.62 -13.00
C ILE A 194 23.00 -11.49 -14.25
N SER A 195 23.78 -11.24 -15.28
CA SER A 195 23.83 -12.01 -16.53
C SER A 195 25.28 -12.45 -16.79
N GLU A 196 25.48 -13.72 -17.14
CA GLU A 196 26.82 -14.31 -17.36
C GLU A 196 27.83 -14.10 -16.20
N GLY A 197 27.33 -13.88 -14.99
CA GLY A 197 28.15 -13.65 -13.79
C GLY A 197 28.51 -12.18 -13.54
N GLU A 198 28.05 -11.26 -14.38
CA GLU A 198 28.27 -9.82 -14.25
C GLU A 198 26.96 -9.07 -14.00
N SER A 199 27.02 -7.95 -13.27
CA SER A 199 25.87 -7.08 -13.05
C SER A 199 25.40 -6.47 -14.38
N THR A 200 24.09 -6.40 -14.60
CA THR A 200 23.49 -5.83 -15.80
C THR A 200 22.41 -4.81 -15.46
N ASP A 201 22.18 -3.88 -16.38
CA ASP A 201 21.19 -2.83 -16.23
C ASP A 201 19.77 -3.42 -16.21
N PHE A 202 18.93 -2.87 -15.34
CA PHE A 202 17.52 -3.19 -15.27
C PHE A 202 16.70 -1.93 -14.90
N SER A 203 15.41 -1.99 -15.20
CA SER A 203 14.43 -1.03 -14.72
C SER A 203 13.39 -1.73 -13.86
N GLN A 204 12.80 -1.02 -12.89
CA GLN A 204 11.72 -1.55 -12.06
C GLN A 204 10.58 -0.56 -11.94
N THR A 205 9.37 -1.10 -11.82
CA THR A 205 8.17 -0.35 -11.46
C THR A 205 7.59 -0.98 -10.21
N VAL A 206 7.39 -0.18 -9.17
CA VAL A 206 6.82 -0.62 -7.88
C VAL A 206 5.51 0.10 -7.67
N VAL A 207 4.47 -0.67 -7.35
CA VAL A 207 3.13 -0.15 -7.05
C VAL A 207 2.58 -0.91 -5.86
N SER A 208 2.17 -0.16 -4.83
CA SER A 208 1.42 -0.65 -3.68
C SER A 208 0.15 0.18 -3.55
N VAL A 209 -0.99 -0.49 -3.50
CA VAL A 209 -2.33 0.10 -3.39
C VAL A 209 -3.16 -0.73 -2.41
N PRO A 210 -4.11 -0.12 -1.70
CA PRO A 210 -5.11 -0.88 -0.96
C PRO A 210 -6.02 -1.69 -1.89
N ASP A 211 -6.37 -2.91 -1.50
CA ASP A 211 -7.48 -3.66 -2.10
C ASP A 211 -8.79 -3.30 -1.39
N GLN A 212 -8.75 -3.32 -0.05
CA GLN A 212 -9.81 -2.84 0.83
C GLN A 212 -9.18 -2.24 2.09
N TYR A 213 -9.47 -0.96 2.36
CA TYR A 213 -9.02 -0.27 3.57
C TYR A 213 -10.21 0.46 4.18
N ILE A 214 -10.77 -0.12 5.24
CA ILE A 214 -12.03 0.34 5.82
C ILE A 214 -11.92 0.35 7.34
N ILE A 215 -12.42 1.44 7.93
CA ILE A 215 -12.61 1.64 9.36
C ILE A 215 -14.11 1.62 9.62
N VAL A 216 -14.54 0.78 10.58
CA VAL A 216 -15.95 0.48 10.89
C VAL A 216 -16.36 0.98 12.25
#